data_AF-X1VBG9-F1
#
_entry.id   AF-X1VBG9-F1
#
_cell.length_a   1.000
_cell.length_b   1.000
_cell.length_c   1.000
_cell.angle_alpha   90.00
_cell.angle_beta   90.00
_cell.angle_gamma   90.00
#
_symmetry.space_group_name_H-M   'P 1'
#
loop_
_entity.id
_entity.type
_entity.pdbx_description
1 polymer ?
#
loop_
_entity_poly.entity_id
_entity_poly.type
_entity_poly.pdbx_seq_one_letter_code
_entity_poly.pdbx_strand_id
1 'polypeptide(L)'
;YSWEREHITDFWNDTIVDSSSDYFIGSMVMFKLGSSTYGIVDGQQRMTTIMMILCALRNAFNQEGIDDLANGIHQLIERKDINNKKIFVLSPESSFPYFQEYIQKFGPPEVTPEVRDEEKNLENAFSLINSQIKAPIDAIKSDTTLGGESKKEQIKKKLISIRDKMLGLKLISVELDDEDDAYIIFETLNTRGKDLNVSDLVKNHLTKMLKSKGEVDSTKLKWEKILATIQGSASDIDTDGFLHHYWLSK
;
A
#
# COMPACT_ATOMS: atom_id res chain seq x y z
N TYR A 1 1.04 -1.00 6.93
CA TYR A 1 1.56 -1.69 5.74
C TYR A 1 2.09 -3.06 6.15
N SER A 2 1.68 -4.12 5.47
CA SER A 2 1.97 -5.52 5.88
C SER A 2 2.53 -6.39 4.75
N TRP A 3 2.67 -5.87 3.53
CA TRP A 3 3.22 -6.63 2.42
C TRP A 3 4.71 -6.93 2.65
N GLU A 4 5.01 -8.23 2.65
CA GLU A 4 6.38 -8.76 2.64
C GLU A 4 7.03 -8.68 1.26
N ARG A 5 8.33 -9.03 1.21
CA ARG A 5 9.16 -9.00 0.01
C ARG A 5 8.54 -9.75 -1.18
N GLU A 6 7.94 -10.91 -0.94
CA GLU A 6 7.33 -11.75 -1.98
C GLU A 6 6.17 -11.02 -2.67
N HIS A 7 5.22 -10.48 -1.88
CA HIS A 7 4.08 -9.69 -2.40
C HIS A 7 4.52 -8.52 -3.28
N ILE A 8 5.59 -7.81 -2.90
CA ILE A 8 6.12 -6.67 -3.66
C ILE A 8 6.80 -7.15 -4.95
N THR A 9 7.50 -8.28 -4.88
CA THR A 9 8.17 -8.88 -6.04
C THR A 9 7.15 -9.35 -7.05
N ASP A 10 6.09 -10.01 -6.61
CA ASP A 10 4.97 -10.45 -7.45
C ASP A 10 4.27 -9.25 -8.06
N PHE A 11 3.92 -8.24 -7.26
CA PHE A 11 3.31 -7.01 -7.77
C PHE A 11 4.20 -6.33 -8.82
N TRP A 12 5.51 -6.24 -8.58
CA TRP A 12 6.45 -5.66 -9.53
C TRP A 12 6.52 -6.48 -10.84
N ASN A 13 6.62 -7.80 -10.74
CA ASN A 13 6.71 -8.66 -11.91
C ASN A 13 5.45 -8.54 -12.77
N ASP A 14 4.28 -8.68 -12.15
CA ASP A 14 2.99 -8.58 -12.81
C ASP A 14 2.78 -7.22 -13.47
N THR A 15 3.13 -6.13 -12.78
CA THR A 15 2.81 -4.76 -13.24
C THR A 15 3.87 -4.13 -14.13
N ILE A 16 5.14 -4.54 -14.03
CA ILE A 16 6.26 -3.91 -14.75
C ILE A 16 6.96 -4.87 -15.70
N VAL A 17 7.17 -6.12 -15.32
CA VAL A 17 7.90 -7.08 -16.16
C VAL A 17 6.96 -7.68 -17.20
N ASP A 18 5.87 -8.30 -16.75
CA ASP A 18 5.00 -9.14 -17.56
C ASP A 18 3.78 -8.39 -18.13
N SER A 19 3.48 -7.19 -17.62
CA SER A 19 2.33 -6.41 -18.07
C SER A 19 2.43 -6.02 -19.55
N SER A 20 1.39 -6.39 -20.30
CA SER A 20 0.89 -5.55 -21.39
C SER A 20 0.25 -4.29 -20.79
N SER A 21 0.12 -3.21 -21.55
CA SER A 21 -0.23 -1.85 -21.07
C SER A 21 -1.51 -1.69 -20.23
N ASP A 22 -2.29 -2.75 -20.01
CA ASP A 22 -3.61 -2.75 -19.39
C ASP A 22 -3.75 -3.81 -18.28
N TYR A 23 -2.73 -3.97 -17.43
CA TYR A 23 -2.81 -4.91 -16.30
C TYR A 23 -3.87 -4.49 -15.27
N PHE A 24 -4.74 -5.43 -14.91
CA PHE A 24 -5.80 -5.24 -13.91
C PHE A 24 -5.30 -5.60 -12.51
N ILE A 25 -5.22 -4.61 -11.62
CA ILE A 25 -4.69 -4.78 -10.25
C ILE A 25 -5.76 -5.15 -9.21
N GLY A 26 -7.02 -5.35 -9.62
CA GLY A 26 -8.14 -5.66 -8.74
C GLY A 26 -9.10 -4.49 -8.47
N SER A 27 -10.02 -4.71 -7.54
CA SER A 27 -10.99 -3.71 -7.08
C SER A 27 -10.41 -2.81 -5.98
N MET A 28 -10.87 -1.57 -5.87
CA MET A 28 -10.63 -0.65 -4.77
C MET A 28 -11.98 -0.28 -4.17
N VAL A 29 -12.14 -0.46 -2.86
CA VAL A 29 -13.37 -0.08 -2.16
C VAL A 29 -13.09 1.18 -1.35
N MET A 30 -13.87 2.23 -1.60
CA MET A 30 -13.64 3.57 -1.09
C MET A 30 -14.94 4.20 -0.58
N PHE A 31 -14.81 5.11 0.38
CA PHE A 31 -15.93 5.93 0.87
C PHE A 31 -15.56 7.41 0.89
N LYS A 32 -16.55 8.29 0.75
CA LYS A 32 -16.33 9.74 0.73
C LYS A 32 -16.08 10.29 2.14
N LEU A 33 -14.98 11.03 2.30
CA LEU A 33 -14.69 11.84 3.51
C LEU A 33 -14.99 13.33 3.30
N GLY A 34 -15.10 13.77 2.05
CA GLY A 34 -15.36 15.15 1.67
C GLY A 34 -15.57 15.29 0.16
N SER A 35 -15.50 16.51 -0.36
CA SER A 35 -15.79 16.78 -1.79
C SER A 35 -14.81 16.12 -2.77
N SER A 36 -13.59 15.81 -2.33
CA SER A 36 -12.54 15.24 -3.19
C SER A 36 -11.56 14.34 -2.44
N THR A 37 -11.98 13.84 -1.28
CA THR A 37 -11.17 13.00 -0.40
C THR A 37 -11.92 11.71 -0.12
N TYR A 38 -11.22 10.59 -0.25
CA TYR A 38 -11.78 9.26 -0.09
C TYR A 38 -10.98 8.49 0.96
N GLY A 39 -11.68 7.79 1.84
CA GLY A 39 -11.11 6.71 2.65
C GLY A 39 -11.06 5.44 1.82
N ILE A 40 -10.01 4.62 2.01
CA ILE A 40 -9.82 3.35 1.31
C ILE A 40 -10.01 2.23 2.32
N VAL A 41 -10.99 1.35 2.09
CA VAL A 41 -11.22 0.16 2.93
C VAL A 41 -10.48 -1.04 2.36
N ASP A 42 -10.54 -1.24 1.04
CA ASP A 42 -9.83 -2.30 0.33
C ASP A 42 -8.80 -1.75 -0.66
N GLY A 43 -7.65 -2.41 -0.71
CA GLY A 43 -6.55 -2.05 -1.60
C GLY A 43 -5.57 -1.02 -1.01
N GLN A 44 -5.62 -0.80 0.31
CA GLN A 44 -4.68 0.07 1.02
C GLN A 44 -3.21 -0.30 0.73
N GLN A 45 -2.87 -1.59 0.79
CA GLN A 45 -1.51 -2.06 0.52
C GLN A 45 -1.10 -1.79 -0.95
N ARG A 46 -1.99 -2.10 -1.91
CA ARG A 46 -1.78 -1.84 -3.34
C ARG A 46 -1.53 -0.36 -3.61
N MET A 47 -2.38 0.53 -3.08
CA MET A 47 -2.23 1.97 -3.25
C MET A 47 -0.94 2.51 -2.61
N THR A 48 -0.58 2.00 -1.43
CA THR A 48 0.68 2.36 -0.75
C THR A 48 1.90 1.92 -1.57
N THR A 49 1.88 0.71 -2.14
CA THR A 49 2.95 0.21 -3.02
C THR A 49 3.06 1.02 -4.31
N ILE A 50 1.95 1.35 -4.96
CA ILE A 50 1.94 2.22 -6.16
C ILE A 50 2.57 3.58 -5.81
N MET A 51 2.17 4.17 -4.68
CA MET A 51 2.75 5.44 -4.21
C MET A 51 4.27 5.33 -3.97
N MET A 52 4.74 4.24 -3.34
CA MET A 52 6.17 3.98 -3.17
C MET A 52 6.91 3.86 -4.51
N ILE A 53 6.33 3.17 -5.49
CA ILE A 53 6.94 3.04 -6.84
C ILE A 53 7.02 4.40 -7.53
N LEU A 54 5.98 5.23 -7.45
CA LEU A 54 6.02 6.60 -7.98
C LEU A 54 7.10 7.46 -7.28
N CYS A 55 7.23 7.35 -5.96
CA CYS A 55 8.27 8.07 -5.21
C CYS A 55 9.68 7.63 -5.62
N ALA A 56 9.91 6.32 -5.77
CA ALA A 56 11.19 5.79 -6.21
C ALA A 56 11.51 6.15 -7.67
N LEU A 57 10.50 6.16 -8.56
CA LEU A 57 10.65 6.64 -9.94
C LEU A 57 11.02 8.13 -10.00
N ARG A 58 10.34 8.98 -9.23
CA ARG A 58 10.70 10.40 -9.09
C ARG A 58 12.16 10.56 -8.66
N ASN A 59 12.56 9.83 -7.62
CA ASN A 59 13.92 9.89 -7.11
C ASN A 59 14.94 9.44 -8.16
N ALA A 60 14.64 8.37 -8.91
CA ALA A 60 15.49 7.90 -10.00
C ALA A 60 15.61 8.93 -11.14
N PHE A 61 14.50 9.54 -11.59
CA PHE A 61 14.56 10.62 -12.59
C PHE A 61 15.44 11.78 -12.13
N ASN A 62 15.30 12.21 -10.87
CA ASN A 62 16.11 13.29 -10.30
C ASN A 62 17.59 12.92 -10.21
N GLN A 63 17.91 11.69 -9.79
CA GLN A 63 19.30 11.21 -9.70
C GLN A 63 19.99 11.13 -11.08
N GLU A 64 19.22 10.87 -12.14
CA GLU A 64 19.72 10.86 -13.53
C GLU A 64 19.69 12.24 -14.20
N GLY A 65 19.30 13.31 -13.48
CA GLY A 65 19.25 14.68 -13.98
C GLY A 65 18.11 14.94 -14.97
N ILE A 66 16.99 14.23 -14.82
CA ILE A 66 15.79 14.32 -15.67
C ILE A 66 14.67 15.04 -14.90
N ASP A 67 14.95 16.28 -14.50
CA ASP A 67 14.16 17.02 -13.50
C ASP A 67 12.72 17.27 -13.92
N ASP A 68 12.45 17.53 -15.20
CA ASP A 68 11.09 17.76 -15.70
C ASP A 68 10.18 16.55 -15.45
N LEU A 69 10.69 15.34 -15.67
CA LEU A 69 9.93 14.11 -15.43
C LEU A 69 9.82 13.79 -13.94
N ALA A 70 10.87 14.06 -13.15
CA ALA A 70 10.79 13.95 -11.70
C ALA A 70 9.69 14.85 -11.14
N ASN A 71 9.66 16.12 -11.54
CA ASN A 71 8.64 17.09 -11.12
C ASN A 71 7.24 16.69 -11.60
N GLY A 72 7.12 16.15 -12.82
CA GLY A 72 5.85 15.63 -13.33
C GLY A 72 5.29 14.49 -12.46
N ILE A 73 6.12 13.54 -12.03
CA ILE A 73 5.70 12.48 -11.10
C ILE A 73 5.39 13.03 -9.72
N HIS A 74 6.16 14.02 -9.25
CA HIS A 74 5.94 14.59 -7.94
C HIS A 74 4.54 15.20 -7.76
N GLN A 75 3.94 15.73 -8.84
CA GLN A 75 2.56 16.25 -8.83
C GLN A 75 1.49 15.18 -8.52
N LEU A 76 1.81 13.89 -8.71
CA LEU A 76 0.94 12.77 -8.35
C LEU A 76 1.11 12.35 -6.88
N ILE A 77 2.18 12.80 -6.22
CA ILE A 77 2.55 12.46 -4.84
C ILE A 77 2.15 13.59 -3.89
N GLU A 78 2.53 14.81 -4.23
CA GLU A 78 2.22 16.05 -3.51
C GLU A 78 1.69 17.07 -4.52
N ARG A 79 0.52 17.64 -4.25
CA ARG A 79 -0.09 18.67 -5.08
C ARG A 79 -0.55 19.84 -4.23
N LYS A 80 -0.91 20.95 -4.87
CA LYS A 80 -1.51 22.08 -4.18
C LYS A 80 -3.03 21.98 -4.21
N ASP A 81 -3.66 22.33 -3.10
CA ASP A 81 -5.10 22.52 -3.04
C ASP A 81 -5.52 23.87 -3.66
N ILE A 82 -6.82 24.16 -3.64
CA ILE A 82 -7.38 25.43 -4.15
C ILE A 82 -6.86 26.67 -3.38
N ASN A 83 -6.32 26.47 -2.18
CA ASN A 83 -5.73 27.52 -1.35
C ASN A 83 -4.21 27.62 -1.53
N ASN A 84 -3.65 26.96 -2.55
CA ASN A 84 -2.23 26.92 -2.85
C ASN A 84 -1.38 26.30 -1.71
N LYS A 85 -2.00 25.48 -0.84
CA LYS A 85 -1.33 24.70 0.21
C LYS A 85 -0.95 23.32 -0.32
N LYS A 86 0.29 22.91 -0.05
CA LYS A 86 0.78 21.57 -0.38
C LYS A 86 0.05 20.51 0.44
N ILE A 87 -0.45 19.48 -0.24
CA ILE A 87 -1.10 18.31 0.33
C ILE A 87 -0.55 17.05 -0.33
N PHE A 88 -0.29 16.02 0.47
CA PHE A 88 0.03 14.69 -0.06
C PHE A 88 -1.25 14.03 -0.58
N VAL A 89 -1.13 13.33 -1.72
CA VAL A 89 -2.27 12.68 -2.38
C VAL A 89 -2.73 11.44 -1.61
N LEU A 90 -1.80 10.75 -0.93
CA LEU A 90 -2.08 9.63 -0.04
C LEU A 90 -1.59 9.96 1.36
N SER A 91 -2.43 9.74 2.37
CA SER A 91 -2.09 9.94 3.78
C SER A 91 -2.42 8.68 4.57
N PRO A 92 -1.41 7.88 4.97
CA PRO A 92 -1.65 6.69 5.78
C PRO A 92 -2.01 7.10 7.22
N GLU A 93 -2.95 6.37 7.83
CA GLU A 93 -3.40 6.64 9.20
C GLU A 93 -2.38 6.18 10.26
N SER A 94 -1.77 5.01 10.06
CA SER A 94 -0.91 4.35 11.05
C SER A 94 0.58 4.71 10.93
N SER A 95 1.06 4.99 9.72
CA SER A 95 2.50 5.18 9.43
C SER A 95 2.94 6.65 9.37
N PHE A 96 2.10 7.57 9.85
CA PHE A 96 2.46 8.97 9.98
C PHE A 96 3.37 9.19 11.21
N PRO A 97 4.47 9.97 11.10
CA PRO A 97 4.91 10.74 9.93
C PRO A 97 5.95 10.04 9.05
N TYR A 98 6.34 8.80 9.35
CA TYR A 98 7.42 8.09 8.64
C TYR A 98 7.21 8.04 7.12
N PHE A 99 6.03 7.59 6.67
CA PHE A 99 5.74 7.48 5.25
C PHE A 99 5.83 8.83 4.52
N GLN A 100 5.39 9.90 5.18
CA GLN A 100 5.46 11.24 4.61
C GLN A 100 6.91 11.71 4.51
N GLU A 101 7.68 11.63 5.60
CA GLU A 101 9.03 12.19 5.69
C GLU A 101 10.08 11.39 4.92
N TYR A 102 10.00 10.06 4.90
CA TYR A 102 11.05 9.19 4.34
C TYR A 102 10.73 8.66 2.94
N ILE A 103 9.45 8.62 2.55
CA ILE A 103 9.02 8.07 1.25
C ILE A 103 8.48 9.19 0.36
N GLN A 104 7.44 9.91 0.80
CA GLN A 104 6.74 10.86 -0.07
C GLN A 104 7.44 12.20 -0.24
N LYS A 105 8.11 12.71 0.80
CA LYS A 105 8.82 13.99 0.74
C LYS A 105 9.87 14.00 -0.36
N PHE A 106 9.97 15.10 -1.09
CA PHE A 106 10.98 15.28 -2.12
C PHE A 106 12.15 16.10 -1.55
N GLY A 107 13.07 15.42 -0.88
CA GLY A 107 14.17 16.02 -0.16
C GLY A 107 14.55 15.21 1.07
N PRO A 108 15.51 15.69 1.87
CA PRO A 108 15.88 15.02 3.11
C PRO A 108 14.74 15.06 4.14
N PRO A 109 14.61 14.02 4.99
CA PRO A 109 13.68 14.04 6.11
C PRO A 109 14.12 15.13 7.11
N GLU A 110 13.15 15.83 7.68
CA GLU A 110 13.39 16.84 8.74
C GLU A 110 13.09 16.30 10.14
N VAL A 111 12.31 15.24 10.22
CA VAL A 111 11.89 14.62 11.46
C VAL A 111 12.27 13.15 11.46
N THR A 112 12.73 12.66 12.60
CA THR A 112 13.03 11.25 12.85
C THR A 112 11.96 10.65 13.76
N PRO A 113 10.92 9.98 13.23
CA PRO A 113 9.90 9.33 14.04
C PRO A 113 10.41 8.04 14.67
N GLU A 114 9.65 7.54 15.65
CA GLU A 114 9.84 6.20 16.18
C GLU A 114 9.55 5.15 15.10
N VAL A 115 10.46 4.19 14.93
CA VAL A 115 10.34 3.13 13.94
C VAL A 115 9.72 1.90 14.59
N ARG A 116 8.49 1.55 14.22
CA ARG A 116 7.82 0.32 14.65
C ARG A 116 7.92 -0.71 13.52
N ASP A 117 7.30 -1.88 13.72
CA ASP A 117 7.40 -2.96 12.75
C ASP A 117 6.76 -2.61 11.40
N GLU A 118 5.71 -1.79 11.41
CA GLU A 118 5.11 -1.25 10.20
C GLU A 118 6.08 -0.36 9.41
N GLU A 119 6.79 0.56 10.08
CA GLU A 119 7.79 1.43 9.44
C GLU A 119 8.98 0.63 8.90
N LYS A 120 9.42 -0.43 9.61
CA LYS A 120 10.44 -1.35 9.08
C LYS A 120 9.98 -2.04 7.81
N ASN A 121 8.71 -2.47 7.76
CA ASN A 121 8.14 -3.10 6.57
C ASN A 121 8.10 -2.11 5.40
N LEU A 122 7.72 -0.86 5.65
CA LEU A 122 7.77 0.22 4.67
C LEU A 122 9.19 0.49 4.18
N GLU A 123 10.17 0.56 5.09
CA GLU A 123 11.59 0.76 4.76
C GLU A 123 12.10 -0.35 3.84
N ASN A 124 11.88 -1.60 4.23
CA ASN A 124 12.29 -2.77 3.47
C ASN A 124 11.62 -2.80 2.09
N ALA A 125 10.32 -2.50 2.04
CA ALA A 125 9.56 -2.44 0.79
C ALA A 125 10.10 -1.36 -0.15
N PHE A 126 10.33 -0.16 0.38
CA PHE A 126 10.84 0.95 -0.41
C PHE A 126 12.27 0.70 -0.88
N SER A 127 13.13 0.11 -0.04
CA SER A 127 14.49 -0.29 -0.43
C SER A 127 14.50 -1.32 -1.56
N LEU A 128 13.60 -2.30 -1.51
CA LEU A 128 13.42 -3.28 -2.58
C LEU A 128 13.00 -2.62 -3.90
N ILE A 129 11.99 -1.76 -3.86
CA ILE A 129 11.48 -1.02 -5.03
C ILE A 129 12.59 -0.15 -5.65
N ASN A 130 13.35 0.57 -4.82
CA ASN A 130 14.49 1.37 -5.30
C ASN A 130 15.54 0.48 -5.99
N SER A 131 15.81 -0.71 -5.43
CA SER A 131 16.74 -1.68 -6.01
C SER A 131 16.24 -2.21 -7.36
N GLN A 132 14.93 -2.49 -7.48
CA GLN A 132 14.31 -2.95 -8.72
C GLN A 132 14.34 -1.89 -9.84
N ILE A 133 14.16 -0.61 -9.49
CA ILE A 133 14.30 0.51 -10.45
C ILE A 133 15.77 0.71 -10.84
N LYS A 134 16.70 0.59 -9.88
CA LYS A 134 18.12 0.83 -10.10
C LYS A 134 18.79 -0.25 -10.94
N ALA A 135 18.39 -1.51 -10.80
CA ALA A 135 18.97 -2.64 -11.53
C ALA A 135 19.07 -2.43 -13.06
N PRO A 136 18.00 -2.04 -13.79
CA PRO A 136 18.12 -1.77 -15.22
C PRO A 136 18.94 -0.52 -15.55
N ILE A 137 19.00 0.48 -14.66
CA ILE A 137 19.84 1.68 -14.84
C ILE A 137 21.32 1.28 -14.78
N ASP A 138 21.70 0.51 -13.76
CA ASP A 138 23.08 0.05 -13.57
C ASP A 138 23.52 -0.87 -14.70
N ALA A 139 22.63 -1.71 -15.22
CA ALA A 139 22.88 -2.53 -16.41
C ALA A 139 23.22 -1.67 -17.64
N ILE A 140 22.44 -0.60 -17.90
CA ILE A 140 22.72 0.34 -19.01
C ILE A 140 24.01 1.12 -18.78
N LYS A 141 24.30 1.52 -17.54
CA LYS A 141 25.53 2.25 -17.19
C LYS A 141 26.78 1.40 -17.38
N SER A 142 26.72 0.11 -17.06
CA SER A 142 27.85 -0.82 -17.17
C SER A 142 28.09 -1.32 -18.61
N ASP A 143 27.14 -1.16 -19.52
CA ASP A 143 27.31 -1.53 -20.94
C ASP A 143 28.45 -0.72 -21.59
N THR A 144 29.54 -1.38 -21.97
CA THR A 144 30.73 -0.75 -22.57
C THR A 144 30.56 -0.42 -24.06
N THR A 145 29.50 -0.93 -24.70
CA THR A 145 29.22 -0.72 -26.13
C THR A 145 28.51 0.61 -26.40
N LEU A 146 27.98 1.25 -25.36
CA LEU A 146 27.19 2.47 -25.47
C LEU A 146 28.00 3.72 -25.08
N GLY A 147 27.92 4.75 -25.92
CA GLY A 147 28.39 6.10 -25.58
C GLY A 147 27.53 6.75 -24.50
N GLY A 148 28.07 7.74 -23.79
CA GLY A 148 27.42 8.38 -22.64
C GLY A 148 26.05 9.00 -22.96
N GLU A 149 25.87 9.60 -24.13
CA GLU A 149 24.60 10.19 -24.56
C GLU A 149 23.53 9.10 -24.86
N SER A 150 23.93 8.01 -25.50
CA SER A 150 23.05 6.85 -25.74
C SER A 150 22.60 6.20 -24.43
N LYS A 151 23.50 6.08 -23.45
CA LYS A 151 23.16 5.58 -22.11
C LYS A 151 22.09 6.44 -21.44
N LYS A 152 22.27 7.78 -21.44
CA LYS A 152 21.29 8.71 -20.86
C LYS A 152 19.91 8.56 -21.50
N GLU A 153 19.87 8.48 -22.82
CA GLU A 153 18.60 8.33 -23.54
C GLU A 153 17.93 6.97 -23.27
N GLN A 154 18.70 5.89 -23.18
CA GLN A 154 18.16 4.57 -22.83
C GLN A 154 17.64 4.50 -21.40
N ILE A 155 18.35 5.10 -20.44
CA ILE A 155 17.91 5.21 -19.05
C ILE A 155 16.59 5.98 -18.98
N LYS A 156 16.52 7.14 -19.67
CA LYS A 156 15.30 7.96 -19.76
C LYS A 156 14.14 7.15 -20.33
N LYS A 157 14.33 6.47 -21.46
CA LYS A 157 13.32 5.60 -22.07
C LYS A 157 12.87 4.48 -21.14
N LYS A 158 13.79 3.86 -20.42
CA LYS A 158 13.47 2.77 -19.48
C LYS A 158 12.62 3.27 -18.32
N LEU A 159 12.98 4.40 -17.70
CA LEU A 159 12.21 5.01 -16.62
C LEU A 159 10.82 5.47 -17.09
N ILE A 160 10.72 6.05 -18.29
CA ILE A 160 9.45 6.39 -18.94
C ILE A 160 8.58 5.14 -19.12
N SER A 161 9.16 4.03 -19.58
CA SER A 161 8.42 2.78 -19.75
C SER A 161 7.85 2.25 -18.43
N ILE A 162 8.61 2.30 -17.33
CA ILE A 162 8.12 1.87 -16.02
C ILE A 162 6.98 2.80 -15.54
N ARG A 163 7.15 4.12 -15.71
CA ARG A 163 6.10 5.10 -15.42
C ARG A 163 4.82 4.78 -16.20
N ASP A 164 4.92 4.60 -17.51
CA ASP A 164 3.76 4.43 -18.38
C ASP A 164 3.02 3.13 -18.06
N LYS A 165 3.74 2.07 -17.69
CA LYS A 165 3.13 0.84 -17.16
C LYS A 165 2.38 1.08 -15.85
N MET A 166 2.98 1.82 -14.91
CA MET A 166 2.33 2.17 -13.63
C MET A 166 1.10 3.05 -13.80
N LEU A 167 1.13 4.00 -14.73
CA LEU A 167 -0.01 4.88 -15.03
C LEU A 167 -1.07 4.20 -15.91
N GLY A 168 -0.72 3.09 -16.58
CA GLY A 168 -1.62 2.29 -17.41
C GLY A 168 -2.45 1.26 -16.63
N LEU A 169 -2.16 1.05 -15.34
CA LEU A 169 -2.86 0.08 -14.50
C LEU A 169 -4.37 0.31 -14.50
N LYS A 170 -5.12 -0.79 -14.60
CA LYS A 170 -6.58 -0.79 -14.56
C LYS A 170 -7.07 -1.26 -13.20
N LEU A 171 -8.08 -0.59 -12.68
CA LEU A 171 -8.76 -0.95 -11.44
C LEU A 171 -10.26 -0.74 -11.58
N ILE A 172 -11.03 -1.43 -10.75
CA ILE A 172 -12.46 -1.16 -10.55
C ILE A 172 -12.58 -0.39 -9.25
N SER A 173 -13.11 0.83 -9.28
CA SER A 173 -13.45 1.58 -8.07
C SER A 173 -14.91 1.33 -7.68
N VAL A 174 -15.12 1.01 -6.41
CA VAL A 174 -16.44 1.01 -5.77
C VAL A 174 -16.44 2.17 -4.79
N GLU A 175 -17.25 3.19 -5.09
CA GLU A 175 -17.33 4.41 -4.30
C GLU A 175 -18.66 4.46 -3.56
N LEU A 176 -18.59 4.62 -2.24
CA LEU A 176 -19.74 4.65 -1.34
C LEU A 176 -19.78 5.98 -0.59
N ASP A 177 -20.95 6.36 -0.11
CA ASP A 177 -21.12 7.61 0.64
C ASP A 177 -20.74 7.46 2.12
N ASP A 178 -20.77 6.23 2.65
CA ASP A 178 -20.54 5.93 4.07
C ASP A 178 -19.48 4.82 4.26
N GLU A 179 -18.74 4.92 5.36
CA GLU A 179 -17.70 3.98 5.76
C GLU A 179 -18.27 2.59 6.12
N ASP A 180 -19.38 2.52 6.86
CA ASP A 180 -19.98 1.25 7.30
C ASP A 180 -20.43 0.42 6.08
N ASP A 181 -20.93 1.07 5.03
CA ASP A 181 -21.33 0.43 3.78
C ASP A 181 -20.11 -0.08 3.00
N ALA A 182 -19.01 0.68 2.98
CA ALA A 182 -17.75 0.26 2.38
C ALA A 182 -17.18 -1.00 3.03
N TYR A 183 -17.26 -1.11 4.37
CA TYR A 183 -16.89 -2.32 5.07
C TYR A 183 -17.80 -3.51 4.72
N ILE A 184 -19.12 -3.32 4.62
CA ILE A 184 -20.05 -4.40 4.24
C ILE A 184 -19.74 -4.92 2.82
N ILE A 185 -19.49 -4.01 1.88
CA ILE A 185 -19.12 -4.39 0.51
C ILE A 185 -17.78 -5.12 0.49
N PHE A 186 -16.79 -4.63 1.24
CA PHE A 186 -15.50 -5.30 1.38
C PHE A 186 -15.62 -6.73 1.94
N GLU A 187 -16.38 -6.92 3.02
CA GLU A 187 -16.63 -8.25 3.59
C GLU A 187 -17.29 -9.15 2.54
N THR A 188 -18.33 -8.66 1.87
CA THR A 188 -19.07 -9.43 0.85
C THR A 188 -18.19 -9.82 -0.35
N LEU A 189 -17.29 -8.94 -0.79
CA LEU A 189 -16.37 -9.22 -1.90
C LEU A 189 -15.36 -10.31 -1.54
N ASN A 190 -14.82 -10.29 -0.32
CA ASN A 190 -13.88 -11.33 0.13
C ASN A 190 -14.56 -12.67 0.38
N THR A 191 -15.73 -12.68 1.04
CA THR A 191 -16.48 -13.91 1.34
C THR A 191 -16.91 -14.67 0.07
N ARG A 192 -16.99 -14.00 -1.09
CA ARG A 192 -17.31 -14.65 -2.37
C ARG A 192 -16.07 -15.11 -3.16
N GLY A 193 -14.86 -14.69 -2.79
CA GLY A 193 -13.63 -14.86 -3.56
C GLY A 193 -12.62 -15.87 -2.99
N LYS A 194 -12.34 -15.84 -1.67
CA LYS A 194 -11.52 -16.80 -0.89
C LYS A 194 -11.49 -16.34 0.58
N ASP A 195 -11.51 -17.27 1.53
CA ASP A 195 -11.83 -17.03 2.94
C ASP A 195 -10.94 -15.99 3.66
N LEU A 196 -11.60 -15.00 4.28
CA LEU A 196 -11.06 -14.37 5.49
C LEU A 196 -11.11 -15.40 6.62
N ASN A 197 -10.09 -15.42 7.48
CA ASN A 197 -10.11 -16.25 8.67
C ASN A 197 -11.40 -15.94 9.48
N VAL A 198 -12.12 -16.99 9.88
CA VAL A 198 -13.42 -16.86 10.58
C VAL A 198 -13.28 -15.98 11.81
N SER A 199 -12.14 -16.04 12.48
CA SER A 199 -11.78 -15.19 13.61
C SER A 199 -11.76 -13.70 13.28
N ASP A 200 -11.29 -13.30 12.10
CA ASP A 200 -11.28 -11.89 11.68
C ASP A 200 -12.68 -11.38 11.35
N LEU A 201 -13.53 -12.21 10.73
CA LEU A 201 -14.94 -11.88 10.52
C LEU A 201 -15.70 -11.70 11.84
N VAL A 202 -15.49 -12.62 12.80
CA VAL A 202 -16.11 -12.52 14.13
C VAL A 202 -15.61 -11.29 14.87
N LYS A 203 -14.30 -10.99 14.81
CA LYS A 203 -13.71 -9.78 15.39
C LYS A 203 -14.36 -8.51 14.85
N ASN A 204 -14.45 -8.38 13.53
CA ASN A 204 -15.03 -7.21 12.88
C ASN A 204 -16.51 -7.06 13.25
N HIS A 205 -17.28 -8.15 13.23
CA HIS A 205 -18.68 -8.14 13.61
C HIS A 205 -18.91 -7.70 15.06
N LEU A 206 -18.14 -8.25 16.01
CA LEU A 206 -18.23 -7.87 17.42
C LEU A 206 -17.80 -6.42 17.65
N THR A 207 -16.76 -5.97 16.96
CA THR A 207 -16.27 -4.58 17.05
C THR A 207 -17.32 -3.59 16.54
N LYS A 208 -18.02 -3.93 15.46
CA LYS A 208 -19.14 -3.15 14.91
C LYS A 208 -20.33 -3.07 15.88
N MET A 209 -20.69 -4.18 16.54
CA MET A 209 -21.80 -4.21 17.48
C MET A 209 -21.51 -3.49 18.80
N LEU A 210 -20.25 -3.49 19.24
CA LEU A 210 -19.84 -3.03 20.57
C LEU A 210 -19.21 -1.63 20.57
N LYS A 211 -19.61 -0.75 19.62
CA LYS A 211 -19.09 0.64 19.43
C LYS A 211 -18.54 1.23 20.74
N SER A 212 -17.22 1.47 20.79
CA SER A 212 -16.55 1.95 22.00
C SER A 212 -17.18 3.25 22.48
N LYS A 213 -17.66 3.27 23.73
CA LYS A 213 -18.23 4.47 24.38
C LYS A 213 -17.20 5.31 25.14
N GLY A 214 -15.89 5.05 25.00
CA GLY A 214 -14.82 5.77 25.70
C GLY A 214 -13.46 5.72 25.00
N GLU A 215 -12.45 6.39 25.59
CA GLU A 215 -11.08 6.54 25.05
C GLU A 215 -10.30 5.22 24.94
N VAL A 216 -10.69 4.18 25.69
CA VAL A 216 -10.03 2.87 25.67
C VAL A 216 -10.91 1.87 24.93
N ASP A 217 -10.37 1.29 23.87
CA ASP A 217 -11.02 0.22 23.11
C ASP A 217 -11.06 -1.09 23.92
N SER A 218 -12.04 -1.16 24.81
CA SER A 218 -12.28 -2.32 25.67
C SER A 218 -12.66 -3.57 24.88
N THR A 219 -13.16 -3.42 23.66
CA THR A 219 -13.56 -4.53 22.78
C THR A 219 -12.32 -5.21 22.21
N LYS A 220 -11.36 -4.42 21.72
CA LYS A 220 -10.06 -4.92 21.27
C LYS A 220 -9.30 -5.66 22.37
N LEU A 221 -9.23 -5.09 23.58
CA LEU A 221 -8.54 -5.72 24.73
C LEU A 221 -9.18 -7.04 25.17
N LYS A 222 -10.51 -7.15 25.09
CA LYS A 222 -11.21 -8.41 25.39
C LYS A 222 -10.99 -9.45 24.31
N TRP A 223 -10.98 -9.03 23.05
CA TRP A 223 -10.69 -9.91 21.92
C TRP A 223 -9.28 -10.50 21.99
N GLU A 224 -8.28 -9.67 22.29
CA GLU A 224 -6.88 -10.12 22.48
C GLU A 224 -6.75 -11.14 23.61
N LYS A 225 -7.50 -10.99 24.72
CA LYS A 225 -7.54 -11.99 25.79
C LYS A 225 -8.18 -13.31 25.36
N ILE A 226 -9.22 -13.27 24.54
CA ILE A 226 -9.87 -14.46 23.99
C ILE A 226 -8.87 -15.21 23.10
N LEU A 227 -8.18 -14.51 22.18
CA LEU A 227 -7.15 -15.09 21.32
C LEU A 227 -6.02 -15.72 22.15
N ALA A 228 -5.50 -15.01 23.15
CA ALA A 228 -4.44 -15.51 24.02
C ALA A 228 -4.86 -16.78 24.80
N THR A 229 -6.14 -16.89 25.17
CA THR A 229 -6.66 -18.08 25.87
C THR A 229 -6.76 -19.27 24.93
N ILE A 230 -7.19 -19.05 23.69
CA ILE A 230 -7.31 -20.12 22.68
C ILE A 230 -5.91 -20.59 22.25
N GLN A 231 -5.01 -19.66 21.95
CA GLN A 231 -3.63 -19.95 21.53
C GLN A 231 -2.76 -20.53 22.67
N GLY A 232 -3.08 -20.20 23.93
CA GLY A 232 -2.41 -20.75 25.10
C GLY A 232 -2.95 -22.10 25.58
N SER A 233 -3.96 -22.65 24.90
CA SER A 233 -4.52 -23.96 25.23
C SER A 233 -3.59 -25.10 24.79
N ALA A 234 -3.59 -26.22 25.51
CA ALA A 234 -2.74 -27.38 25.19
C ALA A 234 -3.23 -28.19 23.96
N SER A 235 -4.33 -27.75 23.34
CA SER A 235 -4.91 -28.36 22.14
C SER A 235 -4.28 -27.77 20.87
N ASP A 236 -3.94 -28.65 19.92
CA ASP A 236 -3.44 -28.29 18.59
C ASP A 236 -4.60 -27.83 17.69
N ILE A 237 -5.26 -26.74 18.08
CA ILE A 237 -6.40 -26.16 17.38
C ILE A 237 -6.15 -24.66 17.24
N ASP A 238 -6.12 -24.18 16.00
CA ASP A 238 -6.02 -22.76 15.71
C ASP A 238 -7.34 -22.01 16.04
N THR A 239 -7.28 -20.68 16.01
CA THR A 239 -8.43 -19.86 16.44
C THR A 239 -9.65 -20.09 15.55
N ASP A 240 -9.45 -20.28 14.25
CA ASP A 240 -10.53 -20.51 13.29
C ASP A 240 -11.18 -21.87 13.49
N GLY A 241 -10.38 -22.91 13.70
CA GLY A 241 -10.83 -24.25 14.03
C GLY A 241 -11.61 -24.29 15.34
N PHE A 242 -11.17 -23.56 16.37
CA PHE A 242 -11.91 -23.47 17.63
C PHE A 242 -13.29 -22.82 17.42
N LEU A 243 -13.34 -21.67 16.75
CA LEU A 243 -14.59 -20.94 16.51
C LEU A 243 -15.57 -21.76 15.67
N HIS A 244 -15.07 -22.45 14.64
CA HIS A 244 -15.85 -23.33 13.80
C HIS A 244 -16.46 -24.50 14.60
N HIS A 245 -15.65 -25.21 15.39
CA HIS A 245 -16.15 -26.31 16.23
C HIS A 245 -17.13 -25.86 17.31
N TYR A 246 -16.85 -24.71 17.95
CA TYR A 246 -17.74 -24.15 18.96
C TYR A 246 -19.13 -23.84 18.36
N TRP A 247 -19.16 -23.22 17.17
CA TRP A 247 -20.39 -22.90 16.48
C TRP A 247 -21.21 -24.14 16.10
N LEU A 248 -20.54 -25.22 15.67
CA LEU A 248 -21.18 -26.50 15.34
C LEU A 248 -21.66 -27.29 16.57
N SER A 249 -21.12 -27.01 17.76
CA SER A 249 -21.48 -27.70 19.00
C SER A 249 -22.74 -27.15 19.69
N LYS A 250 -23.34 -26.09 19.13
CA LYS A 250 -24.50 -25.38 19.65
C LYS A 250 -25.73 -25.66 18.81
#